data_AF-A0A0J1B6D0-F1
#
_entry.id   AF-A0A0J1B6D0-F1
#
_cell.length_a   1.000
_cell.length_b   1.000
_cell.length_c   1.000
_cell.angle_alpha   90.00
_cell.angle_beta   90.00
_cell.angle_gamma   90.00
#
_symmetry.space_group_name_H-M   'P 1'
#
loop_
_entity.id
_entity.type
_entity.pdbx_description
1 polymer ?
#
loop_
_entity_poly.entity_id
_entity_poly.type
_entity_poly.pdbx_seq_one_letter_code
_entity_poly.pdbx_strand_id
1 'polypeptide(L)'
;MTTAFAATAAGTFTVGVQVTDDEGATGVDTTTVTVSVVPATPGLVVNQSAGSTVVNENGTSDSVTVSLASQPTDDVTVTISSGDTGEISVGTAALTFTPDNWNVDQTFVVTGVADGIVDGDQTVDVTLTVSSQDADYAAISDSEIVATNQDTDTTPDIPAQIITPDFVVRPHLISAGSVQTAILFVAHATGTMTVVPIGTASVGESIRILDGDVQQVSQFVNGAAQATVNAGGLYAIIFEAHSSDRMYSVGSTAGTDAFSLTATNNFLQPTDTNGDSQTTALDALVVVNRLNEMSDAAGEPVSDPSWVDVNADGAVTALDALIVINQLNRSQDPGSDSTPAGESLEAWDLAAPVQVFSLPSANEDRTESEELGIDASVSEVASSNTSLNGGLLHQDLVDQAFCDAFIDGVDDDSDDSHTDLQLLTDDGFDLSWL
;
A
#
# COMPACT_ATOMS: atom_id res chain seq x y z
N MET A 1 -17.48 -40.56 -58.72
CA MET A 1 -18.44 -40.66 -57.60
C MET A 1 -17.77 -40.05 -56.39
N THR A 2 -18.46 -39.18 -55.65
CA THR A 2 -17.96 -38.67 -54.37
C THR A 2 -18.75 -39.36 -53.27
N THR A 3 -18.07 -40.06 -52.36
CA THR A 3 -18.68 -40.69 -51.20
C THR A 3 -18.18 -39.99 -49.94
N ALA A 4 -19.08 -39.68 -49.02
CA ALA A 4 -18.73 -39.10 -47.73
C ALA A 4 -18.73 -40.20 -46.66
N PHE A 5 -17.69 -40.22 -45.83
CA PHE A 5 -17.59 -41.10 -44.67
C PHE A 5 -17.46 -40.24 -43.42
N ALA A 6 -18.27 -40.53 -42.40
CA ALA A 6 -18.21 -39.88 -41.10
C ALA A 6 -17.84 -40.94 -40.05
N ALA A 7 -16.70 -40.76 -39.38
CA ALA A 7 -16.29 -41.59 -38.25
C ALA A 7 -16.62 -40.88 -36.93
N THR A 8 -17.15 -41.62 -35.96
CA THR A 8 -17.43 -41.13 -34.58
C THR A 8 -16.39 -41.60 -33.56
N ALA A 9 -15.40 -42.39 -33.97
CA ALA A 9 -14.32 -42.89 -33.14
C ALA A 9 -12.97 -42.57 -33.77
N ALA A 10 -11.97 -42.27 -32.94
CA ALA A 10 -10.61 -42.10 -33.40
C ALA A 10 -10.02 -43.43 -33.89
N GLY A 11 -9.15 -43.34 -34.89
CA GLY A 11 -8.52 -44.51 -35.49
C GLY A 11 -8.01 -44.24 -36.91
N THR A 12 -7.27 -45.21 -37.44
CA THR A 12 -6.85 -45.23 -38.84
C THR A 12 -7.86 -46.04 -39.65
N PHE A 13 -8.50 -45.38 -40.61
CA PHE A 13 -9.47 -45.99 -41.50
C PHE A 13 -8.87 -46.14 -42.89
N THR A 14 -8.99 -47.34 -43.47
CA THR A 14 -8.62 -47.57 -44.87
C THR A 14 -9.86 -47.36 -45.74
N VAL A 15 -9.78 -46.42 -46.67
CA VAL A 15 -10.84 -46.15 -47.65
C VAL A 15 -10.39 -46.70 -49.00
N GLY A 16 -11.18 -47.58 -49.58
CA GLY A 16 -10.88 -48.22 -50.87
C GLY A 16 -11.94 -47.94 -51.93
N VAL A 17 -11.50 -47.81 -53.18
CA VAL A 17 -12.37 -47.85 -54.36
C VAL A 17 -12.09 -49.14 -55.12
N GLN A 18 -13.14 -49.92 -55.35
CA GLN A 18 -13.09 -51.10 -56.21
C GLN A 18 -13.87 -50.84 -57.49
N VAL A 19 -13.24 -51.05 -58.64
CA VAL A 19 -13.89 -51.10 -59.94
C VAL A 19 -13.94 -52.54 -60.43
N THR A 20 -14.97 -52.90 -61.18
CA THR A 20 -15.13 -54.24 -61.78
C THR A 20 -15.51 -54.06 -63.24
N ASP A 21 -14.78 -54.71 -64.15
CA ASP A 21 -15.12 -54.71 -65.58
C ASP A 21 -16.27 -55.68 -65.90
N ASP A 22 -16.73 -55.68 -67.16
CA ASP A 22 -17.82 -56.53 -67.64
C ASP A 22 -17.45 -58.00 -67.79
N GLU A 23 -16.16 -58.33 -67.79
CA GLU A 23 -15.63 -59.69 -67.70
C GLU A 23 -15.40 -60.16 -66.25
N GLY A 24 -15.61 -59.28 -65.25
CA GLY A 24 -15.50 -59.58 -63.82
C GLY A 24 -14.11 -59.37 -63.21
N ALA A 25 -13.15 -58.78 -63.93
CA ALA A 25 -11.87 -58.39 -63.35
C ALA A 25 -12.02 -57.17 -62.44
N THR A 26 -11.31 -57.16 -61.31
CA THR A 26 -11.41 -56.10 -60.30
C THR A 26 -10.10 -55.33 -60.15
N GLY A 27 -10.18 -54.00 -60.12
CA GLY A 27 -9.09 -53.12 -59.69
C GLY A 27 -9.44 -52.48 -58.36
N VAL A 28 -8.53 -52.53 -57.39
CA VAL A 28 -8.72 -51.92 -56.07
C VAL A 28 -7.62 -50.88 -55.85
N ASP A 29 -8.00 -49.68 -55.46
CA ASP A 29 -7.11 -48.65 -54.95
C ASP A 29 -7.54 -48.27 -53.54
N THR A 30 -6.58 -48.02 -52.65
CA THR A 30 -6.86 -47.73 -51.24
C THR A 30 -6.00 -46.59 -50.73
N THR A 31 -6.58 -45.77 -49.86
CA THR A 31 -5.87 -44.75 -49.08
C THR A 31 -6.20 -44.88 -47.60
N THR A 32 -5.39 -44.29 -46.74
CA THR A 32 -5.64 -44.26 -45.29
C THR A 32 -6.01 -42.86 -44.84
N VAL A 33 -6.93 -42.78 -43.88
CA VAL A 33 -7.36 -41.55 -43.21
C VAL A 33 -7.24 -41.78 -41.72
N THR A 34 -6.46 -40.95 -41.04
CA THR A 34 -6.31 -40.97 -39.59
C THR A 34 -7.22 -39.94 -38.96
N VAL A 35 -8.11 -40.39 -38.07
CA VAL A 35 -8.93 -39.53 -37.21
C VAL A 35 -8.32 -39.58 -35.82
N SER A 36 -7.71 -38.48 -35.37
CA SER A 36 -7.13 -38.38 -34.02
C SER A 36 -8.11 -37.68 -33.08
N VAL A 37 -8.15 -38.11 -31.82
CA VAL A 37 -8.75 -37.30 -30.75
C VAL A 37 -7.80 -36.14 -30.46
N VAL A 38 -8.32 -34.93 -30.37
CA VAL A 38 -7.57 -33.83 -29.75
C VAL A 38 -7.62 -34.09 -28.24
N PRO A 39 -6.47 -34.23 -27.54
CA PRO A 39 -6.47 -34.39 -26.09
C PRO A 39 -7.07 -33.14 -25.46
N ALA A 40 -7.89 -33.33 -24.42
CA ALA A 40 -8.42 -32.23 -23.66
C ALA A 40 -7.27 -31.50 -22.95
N THR A 41 -7.22 -30.17 -23.06
CA THR A 41 -6.15 -29.36 -22.47
C THR A 41 -6.25 -29.40 -20.94
N PRO A 42 -5.19 -29.81 -20.21
CA PRO A 42 -5.17 -29.76 -18.75
C PRO A 42 -5.20 -28.30 -18.26
N GLY A 43 -5.78 -28.07 -17.09
CA GLY A 43 -5.81 -26.74 -16.49
C GLY A 43 -6.69 -26.66 -15.25
N LEU A 44 -6.48 -25.62 -14.45
CA LEU A 44 -7.39 -25.24 -13.37
C LEU A 44 -8.49 -24.32 -13.89
N VAL A 45 -9.71 -24.54 -13.42
CA VAL A 45 -10.85 -23.64 -13.57
C VAL A 45 -11.11 -23.04 -12.20
N VAL A 46 -10.76 -21.77 -12.01
CA VAL A 46 -10.93 -21.05 -10.75
C VAL A 46 -12.06 -20.03 -10.93
N ASN A 47 -13.01 -20.02 -10.01
CA ASN A 47 -14.12 -19.08 -10.03
C ASN A 47 -14.27 -18.44 -8.64
N GLN A 48 -14.11 -17.13 -8.61
CA GLN A 48 -14.30 -16.29 -7.42
C GLN A 48 -15.76 -15.90 -7.30
N SER A 49 -16.29 -15.73 -6.09
CA SER A 49 -17.64 -15.23 -5.97
C SER A 49 -17.71 -13.80 -6.51
N ALA A 50 -18.82 -13.45 -7.18
CA ALA A 50 -19.00 -12.16 -7.85
C ALA A 50 -17.89 -11.74 -8.86
N GLY A 51 -16.95 -12.62 -9.21
CA GLY A 51 -15.84 -12.35 -10.13
C GLY A 51 -14.55 -11.83 -9.50
N SER A 52 -14.53 -11.56 -8.19
CA SER A 52 -13.35 -11.07 -7.45
C SER A 52 -13.48 -11.40 -5.97
N THR A 53 -12.36 -11.72 -5.32
CA THR A 53 -12.28 -11.95 -3.87
C THR A 53 -12.09 -10.62 -3.15
N VAL A 54 -13.15 -10.12 -2.51
CA VAL A 54 -13.10 -8.92 -1.64
C VAL A 54 -13.62 -9.28 -0.26
N VAL A 55 -12.76 -9.11 0.75
CA VAL A 55 -13.04 -9.34 2.17
C VAL A 55 -12.64 -8.10 2.97
N ASN A 56 -12.73 -8.14 4.28
CA ASN A 56 -12.38 -7.02 5.14
C ASN A 56 -11.93 -7.52 6.52
N GLU A 57 -11.30 -6.62 7.26
CA GLU A 57 -10.72 -6.91 8.58
C GLU A 57 -11.77 -7.23 9.65
N ASN A 58 -13.05 -6.94 9.41
CA ASN A 58 -14.14 -7.45 10.25
C ASN A 58 -14.35 -8.98 10.15
N GLY A 59 -13.51 -9.68 9.40
CA GLY A 59 -13.54 -11.14 9.26
C GLY A 59 -14.60 -11.61 8.26
N THR A 60 -14.97 -10.77 7.29
CA THR A 60 -15.78 -11.25 6.17
C THR A 60 -15.00 -12.28 5.36
N SER A 61 -15.73 -13.15 4.67
CA SER A 61 -15.16 -14.23 3.90
C SER A 61 -15.77 -14.31 2.52
N ASP A 62 -14.97 -14.79 1.58
CA ASP A 62 -15.39 -15.11 0.23
C ASP A 62 -15.13 -16.59 -0.09
N SER A 63 -15.96 -17.16 -0.96
CA SER A 63 -15.85 -18.55 -1.38
C SER A 63 -15.27 -18.64 -2.79
N VAL A 64 -14.17 -19.36 -2.94
CA VAL A 64 -13.54 -19.63 -4.23
C VAL A 64 -13.72 -21.09 -4.58
N THR A 65 -14.20 -21.37 -5.79
CA THR A 65 -14.40 -22.72 -6.31
C THR A 65 -13.34 -23.07 -7.34
N VAL A 66 -12.81 -24.29 -7.26
CA VAL A 66 -11.80 -24.83 -8.16
C VAL A 66 -12.27 -26.17 -8.72
N SER A 67 -12.10 -26.37 -10.02
CA SER A 67 -12.24 -27.66 -10.70
C SER A 67 -11.17 -27.81 -11.79
N LEU A 68 -11.05 -28.99 -12.40
CA LEU A 68 -10.11 -29.26 -13.48
C LEU A 68 -10.78 -29.14 -14.86
N ALA A 69 -10.04 -28.68 -15.87
CA ALA A 69 -10.56 -28.52 -17.24
C ALA A 69 -10.70 -29.85 -18.01
N SER A 70 -9.96 -30.89 -17.61
CA SER A 70 -9.99 -32.22 -18.21
C SER A 70 -9.83 -33.33 -17.17
N GLN A 71 -10.29 -34.55 -17.48
CA GLN A 71 -10.11 -35.70 -16.60
C GLN A 71 -8.61 -36.06 -16.47
N PRO A 72 -8.04 -36.09 -15.26
CA PRO A 72 -6.67 -36.52 -15.05
C PRO A 72 -6.57 -38.06 -15.08
N THR A 73 -5.35 -38.55 -15.30
CA THR A 73 -4.99 -39.98 -15.26
C THR A 73 -4.53 -40.45 -13.87
N ASP A 74 -4.07 -39.52 -13.03
CA ASP A 74 -3.69 -39.71 -11.62
C ASP A 74 -4.23 -38.56 -10.77
N ASP A 75 -4.23 -38.71 -9.45
CA ASP A 75 -4.73 -37.66 -8.55
C ASP A 75 -3.92 -36.35 -8.68
N VAL A 76 -4.61 -35.23 -8.64
CA VAL A 76 -4.07 -33.87 -8.69
C VAL A 76 -4.30 -33.20 -7.35
N THR A 77 -3.23 -32.74 -6.70
CA THR A 77 -3.29 -31.96 -5.47
C THR A 77 -3.02 -30.50 -5.79
N VAL A 78 -3.92 -29.62 -5.37
CA VAL A 78 -3.77 -28.15 -5.49
C VAL A 78 -3.51 -27.61 -4.08
N THR A 79 -2.32 -27.08 -3.84
CA THR A 79 -1.94 -26.44 -2.57
C THR A 79 -2.25 -24.96 -2.66
N ILE A 80 -2.83 -24.39 -1.60
CA ILE A 80 -3.27 -22.99 -1.54
C ILE A 80 -2.46 -22.27 -0.48
N SER A 81 -1.87 -21.12 -0.83
CA SER A 81 -1.11 -20.28 0.09
C SER A 81 -1.45 -18.79 -0.09
N SER A 82 -1.49 -18.04 1.01
CA SER A 82 -1.57 -16.58 0.98
C SER A 82 -0.16 -15.98 0.94
N GLY A 83 0.03 -14.92 0.15
CA GLY A 83 1.26 -14.12 0.14
C GLY A 83 1.47 -13.32 1.42
N ASP A 84 0.39 -12.96 2.10
CA ASP A 84 0.38 -12.31 3.41
C ASP A 84 -0.74 -12.86 4.30
N THR A 85 -0.35 -13.50 5.40
CA THR A 85 -1.29 -14.08 6.37
C THR A 85 -1.72 -13.11 7.46
N GLY A 86 -1.08 -11.94 7.55
CA GLY A 86 -1.54 -10.81 8.38
C GLY A 86 -2.80 -10.18 7.81
N GLU A 87 -2.96 -10.25 6.49
CA GLU A 87 -4.08 -9.68 5.72
C GLU A 87 -5.14 -10.70 5.32
N ILE A 88 -4.69 -11.83 4.74
CA ILE A 88 -5.58 -12.81 4.13
C ILE A 88 -5.28 -14.21 4.66
N SER A 89 -6.31 -14.86 5.19
CA SER A 89 -6.25 -16.25 5.62
C SER A 89 -7.04 -17.17 4.68
N VAL A 90 -6.51 -18.37 4.47
CA VAL A 90 -7.15 -19.42 3.65
C VAL A 90 -7.60 -20.58 4.52
N GLY A 91 -8.88 -20.96 4.42
CA GLY A 91 -9.50 -21.97 5.30
C GLY A 91 -9.08 -23.42 5.00
N THR A 92 -8.63 -23.70 3.78
CA THR A 92 -8.18 -25.02 3.35
C THR A 92 -6.86 -24.89 2.60
N ALA A 93 -5.81 -25.56 3.09
CA ALA A 93 -4.48 -25.48 2.49
C ALA A 93 -4.27 -26.37 1.26
N ALA A 94 -5.14 -27.36 1.02
CA ALA A 94 -5.04 -28.21 -0.16
C ALA A 94 -6.40 -28.80 -0.60
N LEU A 95 -6.58 -28.90 -1.92
CA LEU A 95 -7.70 -29.59 -2.58
C LEU A 95 -7.16 -30.82 -3.34
N THR A 96 -7.93 -31.90 -3.41
CA THR A 96 -7.50 -33.13 -4.10
C THR A 96 -8.55 -33.56 -5.12
N PHE A 97 -8.15 -33.60 -6.39
CA PHE A 97 -8.96 -34.05 -7.50
C PHE A 97 -8.50 -35.43 -7.95
N THR A 98 -9.44 -36.34 -8.12
CA THR A 98 -9.25 -37.69 -8.65
C THR A 98 -9.85 -37.77 -10.05
N PRO A 99 -9.55 -38.82 -10.83
CA PRO A 99 -10.20 -39.07 -12.12
C PRO A 99 -11.74 -39.17 -12.04
N ASP A 100 -12.31 -39.40 -10.86
CA ASP A 100 -13.76 -39.52 -10.66
C ASP A 100 -14.45 -38.20 -10.24
N ASN A 101 -13.70 -37.22 -9.71
CA ASN A 101 -14.26 -35.97 -9.19
C ASN A 101 -13.66 -34.68 -9.81
N TRP A 102 -12.79 -34.81 -10.82
CA TRP A 102 -12.07 -33.70 -11.45
C TRP A 102 -12.96 -32.53 -11.90
N ASN A 103 -14.18 -32.84 -12.32
CA ASN A 103 -15.17 -31.87 -12.81
C ASN A 103 -16.19 -31.44 -11.73
N VAL A 104 -15.97 -31.82 -10.47
CA VAL A 104 -16.78 -31.39 -9.34
C VAL A 104 -16.06 -30.24 -8.66
N ASP A 105 -16.74 -29.09 -8.59
CA ASP A 105 -16.20 -27.91 -7.92
C ASP A 105 -15.90 -28.21 -6.45
N GLN A 106 -14.66 -27.96 -6.05
CA GLN A 106 -14.22 -27.96 -4.67
C GLN A 106 -14.04 -26.53 -4.20
N THR A 107 -14.43 -26.24 -2.96
CA THR A 107 -14.46 -24.88 -2.43
C THR A 107 -13.42 -24.72 -1.34
N PHE A 108 -12.72 -23.59 -1.36
CA PHE A 108 -12.01 -23.07 -0.19
C PHE A 108 -12.53 -21.67 0.13
N VAL A 109 -12.28 -21.24 1.38
CA VAL A 109 -12.75 -19.95 1.89
C VAL A 109 -11.54 -19.06 2.09
N VAL A 110 -11.63 -17.82 1.61
CA VAL A 110 -10.69 -16.73 1.87
C VAL A 110 -11.33 -15.82 2.91
N THR A 111 -10.60 -15.44 3.96
CA THR A 111 -11.12 -14.59 5.05
C THR A 111 -10.15 -13.45 5.33
N GLY A 112 -10.69 -12.24 5.43
CA GLY A 112 -9.92 -11.06 5.84
C GLY A 112 -9.47 -11.18 7.30
N VAL A 113 -8.27 -10.71 7.58
CA VAL A 113 -7.66 -10.74 8.91
C VAL A 113 -7.50 -9.29 9.37
N ALA A 114 -7.93 -8.99 10.59
CA ALA A 114 -7.65 -7.69 11.21
C ALA A 114 -6.21 -7.66 11.73
N ASP A 115 -5.46 -6.64 11.37
CA ASP A 115 -4.11 -6.40 11.87
C ASP A 115 -4.06 -5.22 12.87
N GLY A 116 -5.07 -4.34 12.88
CA GLY A 116 -5.20 -3.20 13.77
C GLY A 116 -4.48 -1.95 13.28
N ILE A 117 -4.10 -1.87 12.00
CA ILE A 117 -3.30 -0.80 11.42
C ILE A 117 -4.12 -0.06 10.37
N VAL A 118 -4.13 1.28 10.44
CA VAL A 118 -4.76 2.11 9.41
C VAL A 118 -3.80 2.28 8.25
N ASP A 119 -3.82 1.36 7.29
CA ASP A 119 -2.94 1.38 6.12
C ASP A 119 -3.68 1.37 4.75
N GLY A 120 -5.02 1.32 4.78
CA GLY A 120 -5.88 1.30 3.61
C GLY A 120 -6.08 -0.11 3.03
N ASP A 121 -6.90 -0.25 1.98
CA ASP A 121 -7.19 -1.57 1.41
C ASP A 121 -5.92 -2.27 0.91
N GLN A 122 -5.60 -3.44 1.46
CA GLN A 122 -4.46 -4.26 1.05
C GLN A 122 -4.86 -5.30 0.00
N THR A 123 -3.97 -5.53 -0.97
CA THR A 123 -4.13 -6.58 -1.99
C THR A 123 -3.09 -7.68 -1.81
N VAL A 124 -3.54 -8.93 -1.76
CA VAL A 124 -2.70 -10.09 -1.52
C VAL A 124 -2.91 -11.14 -2.59
N ASP A 125 -1.82 -11.67 -3.12
CA ASP A 125 -1.84 -12.82 -4.03
C ASP A 125 -2.08 -14.11 -3.26
N VAL A 126 -3.09 -14.87 -3.66
CA VAL A 126 -3.34 -16.24 -3.20
C VAL A 126 -2.93 -17.20 -4.31
N THR A 127 -1.87 -17.96 -4.06
CA THR A 127 -1.26 -18.89 -5.02
C THR A 127 -1.85 -20.29 -4.89
N LEU A 128 -2.16 -20.89 -6.05
CA LEU A 128 -2.63 -22.26 -6.22
C LEU A 128 -1.56 -23.05 -6.97
N THR A 129 -0.78 -23.84 -6.24
CA THR A 129 0.29 -24.69 -6.78
C THR A 129 -0.21 -26.10 -7.06
N VAL A 130 0.06 -26.61 -8.27
CA VAL A 130 -0.44 -27.92 -8.70
C VAL A 130 0.65 -28.99 -8.61
N SER A 131 0.30 -30.15 -8.08
CA SER A 131 1.17 -31.33 -8.02
C SER A 131 0.41 -32.60 -8.41
N SER A 132 0.97 -33.39 -9.32
CA SER A 132 0.39 -34.68 -9.76
C SER A 132 1.47 -35.62 -10.31
N GLN A 133 1.14 -36.92 -10.38
CA GLN A 133 1.90 -37.90 -11.18
C GLN A 133 1.43 -37.94 -12.64
N ASP A 134 0.27 -37.35 -12.95
CA ASP A 134 -0.15 -37.10 -14.32
C ASP A 134 0.79 -36.07 -14.95
N ALA A 135 1.49 -36.45 -16.02
CA ALA A 135 2.48 -35.60 -16.68
C ALA A 135 1.89 -34.31 -17.26
N ASP A 136 0.62 -34.34 -17.68
CA ASP A 136 -0.07 -33.18 -18.25
C ASP A 136 -0.40 -32.14 -17.15
N TYR A 137 -0.82 -32.61 -15.97
CA TYR A 137 -1.06 -31.75 -14.79
C TYR A 137 0.21 -31.39 -14.02
N ALA A 138 1.27 -32.20 -14.08
CA ALA A 138 2.57 -31.85 -13.50
C ALA A 138 3.27 -30.73 -14.27
N ALA A 139 2.87 -30.47 -15.51
CA ALA A 139 3.46 -29.47 -16.39
C ALA A 139 2.70 -28.12 -16.39
N ILE A 140 1.55 -28.01 -15.71
CA ILE A 140 0.82 -26.73 -15.65
C ILE A 140 1.49 -25.79 -14.66
N SER A 141 1.47 -24.49 -14.99
CA SER A 141 1.94 -23.44 -14.10
C SER A 141 0.97 -23.19 -12.96
N ASP A 142 1.50 -22.64 -11.88
CA ASP A 142 0.71 -22.17 -10.75
C ASP A 142 -0.30 -21.11 -11.21
N SER A 143 -1.44 -21.06 -10.51
CA SER A 143 -2.47 -20.05 -10.74
C SER A 143 -2.51 -19.10 -9.55
N GLU A 144 -2.83 -17.83 -9.80
CA GLU A 144 -2.94 -16.82 -8.75
C GLU A 144 -4.30 -16.15 -8.84
N ILE A 145 -4.87 -15.84 -7.68
CA ILE A 145 -6.00 -14.92 -7.56
C ILE A 145 -5.58 -13.76 -6.65
N VAL A 146 -6.05 -12.56 -6.98
CA VAL A 146 -5.84 -11.38 -6.14
C VAL A 146 -7.03 -11.26 -5.19
N ALA A 147 -6.75 -11.23 -3.89
CA ALA A 147 -7.72 -10.94 -2.85
C ALA A 147 -7.49 -9.54 -2.29
N THR A 148 -8.56 -8.77 -2.10
CA THR A 148 -8.50 -7.47 -1.42
C THR A 148 -9.06 -7.60 0.00
N ASN A 149 -8.27 -7.21 1.00
CA ASN A 149 -8.71 -6.99 2.37
C ASN A 149 -9.03 -5.50 2.52
N GLN A 150 -10.29 -5.15 2.75
CA GLN A 150 -10.69 -3.75 2.93
C GLN A 150 -10.39 -3.30 4.35
N ASP A 151 -9.73 -2.14 4.45
CA ASP A 151 -9.39 -1.48 5.70
C ASP A 151 -10.66 -1.03 6.40
N THR A 152 -10.84 -1.50 7.62
CA THR A 152 -11.92 -1.10 8.51
C THR A 152 -11.40 -0.55 9.82
N ASP A 153 -10.08 -0.54 9.99
CA ASP A 153 -9.43 0.11 11.10
C ASP A 153 -9.62 1.62 10.98
N THR A 154 -10.01 2.20 12.11
CA THR A 154 -10.17 3.65 12.22
C THR A 154 -9.12 4.15 13.17
N THR A 155 -8.49 5.27 12.82
CA THR A 155 -7.68 5.99 13.78
C THR A 155 -8.51 6.26 15.03
N PRO A 156 -7.96 6.09 16.25
CA PRO A 156 -8.66 6.52 17.45
C PRO A 156 -9.12 7.98 17.29
N ASP A 157 -10.36 8.25 17.66
CA ASP A 157 -10.95 9.59 17.61
C ASP A 157 -11.45 9.96 19.01
N ILE A 158 -10.52 10.38 19.86
CA ILE A 158 -10.82 11.03 21.13
C ILE A 158 -10.42 12.50 21.00
N PRO A 159 -11.36 13.38 20.59
CA PRO A 159 -11.10 14.80 20.48
C PRO A 159 -10.68 15.39 21.83
N ALA A 160 -9.42 15.79 21.89
CA ALA A 160 -8.81 16.38 23.08
C ALA A 160 -7.82 17.46 22.68
N GLN A 161 -7.93 18.62 23.32
CA GLN A 161 -6.93 19.66 23.20
C GLN A 161 -5.68 19.19 23.94
N ILE A 162 -4.57 19.03 23.24
CA ILE A 162 -3.32 18.59 23.87
C ILE A 162 -2.58 19.81 24.39
N ILE A 163 -2.13 19.72 25.64
CA ILE A 163 -1.25 20.71 26.24
C ILE A 163 0.11 20.07 26.54
N THR A 164 1.17 20.83 26.27
CA THR A 164 2.55 20.42 26.56
C THR A 164 3.14 21.30 27.66
N PRO A 165 2.96 20.93 28.94
CA PRO A 165 3.56 21.69 30.04
C PRO A 165 5.09 21.61 30.02
N ASP A 166 5.80 22.27 30.94
CA ASP A 166 7.26 22.07 31.03
C ASP A 166 7.61 20.71 31.67
N PHE A 167 6.72 20.18 32.51
CA PHE A 167 6.92 18.94 33.27
C PHE A 167 5.59 18.21 33.47
N VAL A 168 5.61 16.88 33.45
CA VAL A 168 4.43 16.04 33.71
C VAL A 168 4.12 15.97 35.21
N VAL A 169 5.12 15.80 36.08
CA VAL A 169 4.91 15.59 37.54
C VAL A 169 4.90 16.91 38.29
N ARG A 170 3.84 17.71 38.14
CA ARG A 170 3.61 19.00 38.83
C ARG A 170 2.12 19.30 38.96
N PRO A 171 1.74 20.41 39.61
CA PRO A 171 0.40 20.97 39.47
C PRO A 171 0.20 21.61 38.09
N HIS A 172 -0.93 21.32 37.46
CA HIS A 172 -1.34 21.86 36.16
C HIS A 172 -2.68 22.56 36.29
N LEU A 173 -2.78 23.75 35.69
CA LEU A 173 -4.04 24.43 35.49
C LEU A 173 -4.62 23.95 34.16
N ILE A 174 -5.81 23.38 34.21
CA ILE A 174 -6.59 23.03 33.03
C ILE A 174 -7.73 24.04 32.94
N SER A 175 -7.75 24.78 31.84
CA SER A 175 -8.72 25.83 31.58
C SER A 175 -10.09 25.25 31.25
N ALA A 176 -11.13 25.98 31.59
CA ALA A 176 -12.49 25.62 31.19
C ALA A 176 -12.62 25.49 29.66
N GLY A 177 -13.34 24.47 29.22
CA GLY A 177 -13.52 24.15 27.81
C GLY A 177 -14.67 23.19 27.56
N SER A 178 -15.14 23.15 26.31
CA SER A 178 -16.18 22.22 25.83
C SER A 178 -15.61 20.91 25.28
N VAL A 179 -14.30 20.83 25.11
CA VAL A 179 -13.55 19.63 24.67
C VAL A 179 -12.71 19.11 25.82
N GLN A 180 -12.29 17.85 25.72
CA GLN A 180 -11.38 17.25 26.69
C GLN A 180 -10.00 17.92 26.56
N THR A 181 -9.20 17.86 27.62
CA THR A 181 -7.79 18.26 27.58
C THR A 181 -6.91 17.06 27.84
N ALA A 182 -5.83 16.92 27.10
CA ALA A 182 -4.89 15.81 27.26
C ALA A 182 -3.46 16.29 27.53
N ILE A 183 -2.71 15.51 28.29
CA ILE A 183 -1.25 15.59 28.38
C ILE A 183 -0.68 14.27 27.90
N LEU A 184 0.01 14.26 26.76
CA LEU A 184 0.70 13.09 26.22
C LEU A 184 2.13 13.03 26.78
N PHE A 185 2.58 11.85 27.21
CA PHE A 185 3.92 11.67 27.77
C PHE A 185 4.45 10.25 27.58
N VAL A 186 5.77 10.12 27.56
CA VAL A 186 6.49 8.85 27.57
C VAL A 186 7.01 8.58 28.98
N ALA A 187 6.84 7.35 29.47
CA ALA A 187 7.42 6.94 30.75
C ALA A 187 8.84 6.38 30.58
N HIS A 188 9.82 6.96 31.28
CA HIS A 188 11.21 6.50 31.33
C HIS A 188 11.48 5.56 32.51
N ALA A 189 10.58 5.50 33.48
CA ALA A 189 10.68 4.63 34.64
C ALA A 189 9.32 4.06 35.02
N THR A 190 9.30 2.77 35.39
CA THR A 190 8.08 2.12 35.87
C THR A 190 7.71 2.65 37.25
N GLY A 191 6.44 3.03 37.44
CA GLY A 191 5.94 3.51 38.71
C GLY A 191 4.42 3.69 38.72
N THR A 192 3.89 4.07 39.88
CA THR A 192 2.47 4.45 39.99
C THR A 192 2.35 5.95 39.78
N MET A 193 1.60 6.33 38.74
CA MET A 193 1.14 7.70 38.53
C MET A 193 -0.12 7.94 39.37
N THR A 194 -0.23 9.12 39.96
CA THR A 194 -1.41 9.56 40.70
C THR A 194 -1.81 10.95 40.25
N VAL A 195 -3.06 11.15 39.89
CA VAL A 195 -3.59 12.47 39.51
C VAL A 195 -4.73 12.83 40.45
N VAL A 196 -4.62 13.97 41.11
CA VAL A 196 -5.55 14.43 42.15
C VAL A 196 -6.04 15.84 41.83
N PRO A 197 -7.35 16.10 41.83
CA PRO A 197 -7.86 17.47 41.76
C PRO A 197 -7.51 18.25 43.03
N ILE A 198 -7.05 19.49 42.89
CA ILE A 198 -6.79 20.40 44.00
C ILE A 198 -8.04 21.26 44.23
N GLY A 199 -8.75 21.07 45.34
CA GLY A 199 -9.92 21.88 45.71
C GLY A 199 -11.11 21.07 46.20
N THR A 200 -12.30 21.71 46.26
CA THR A 200 -13.54 21.16 46.85
C THR A 200 -14.56 20.65 45.83
N ALA A 201 -14.25 20.67 44.53
CA ALA A 201 -15.12 20.04 43.54
C ALA A 201 -15.00 18.52 43.68
N SER A 202 -16.07 17.84 44.08
CA SER A 202 -16.16 16.38 44.02
C SER A 202 -16.04 15.96 42.55
N VAL A 203 -14.89 15.38 42.21
CA VAL A 203 -14.66 14.80 40.90
C VAL A 203 -15.19 13.36 40.95
N GLY A 204 -16.41 13.15 40.47
CA GLY A 204 -16.73 11.85 39.85
C GLY A 204 -15.85 11.70 38.60
N GLU A 205 -15.44 10.48 38.24
CA GLU A 205 -14.49 10.10 37.17
C GLU A 205 -14.31 11.15 36.05
N SER A 206 -13.49 12.18 36.29
CA SER A 206 -13.18 13.23 35.29
C SER A 206 -11.73 13.16 34.83
N ILE A 207 -11.02 12.10 35.23
CA ILE A 207 -9.61 11.89 34.93
C ILE A 207 -9.44 10.44 34.50
N ARG A 208 -8.95 10.23 33.29
CA ARG A 208 -8.50 8.92 32.81
C ARG A 208 -7.02 8.97 32.51
N ILE A 209 -6.34 7.84 32.70
CA ILE A 209 -5.00 7.62 32.15
C ILE A 209 -5.14 6.50 31.14
N LEU A 210 -4.81 6.80 29.89
CA LEU A 210 -4.82 5.86 28.77
C LEU A 210 -3.38 5.45 28.44
N ASP A 211 -3.16 4.21 28.02
CA ASP A 211 -1.93 3.79 27.36
C ASP A 211 -1.97 4.11 25.85
N GLY A 212 -0.87 3.84 25.14
CA GLY A 212 -0.73 4.11 23.70
C GLY A 212 -1.75 3.39 22.81
N ASP A 213 -2.36 2.30 23.31
CA ASP A 213 -3.42 1.54 22.64
C ASP A 213 -4.82 2.06 23.03
N VAL A 214 -4.87 3.26 23.63
CA VAL A 214 -6.10 3.96 24.04
C VAL A 214 -6.87 3.20 25.14
N GLN A 215 -6.23 2.25 25.82
CA GLN A 215 -6.87 1.50 26.90
C GLN A 215 -6.74 2.24 28.22
N GLN A 216 -7.85 2.34 28.96
CA GLN A 216 -7.81 2.96 30.28
C GLN A 216 -7.06 2.08 31.28
N VAL A 217 -5.91 2.58 31.74
CA VAL A 217 -5.08 1.93 32.75
C VAL A 217 -5.29 2.50 34.16
N SER A 218 -5.99 3.64 34.29
CA SER A 218 -6.30 4.24 35.59
C SER A 218 -7.50 3.61 36.30
N GLN A 219 -7.38 3.51 37.62
CA GLN A 219 -8.50 3.28 38.54
C GLN A 219 -8.71 4.50 39.42
N PHE A 220 -9.97 4.85 39.69
CA PHE A 220 -10.30 5.95 40.58
C PHE A 220 -10.42 5.46 42.03
N VAL A 221 -9.44 5.79 42.87
CA VAL A 221 -9.34 5.33 44.27
C VAL A 221 -9.10 6.52 45.19
N ASN A 222 -9.95 6.67 46.22
CA ASN A 222 -9.84 7.73 47.24
C ASN A 222 -9.77 9.17 46.66
N GLY A 223 -10.48 9.45 45.57
CA GLY A 223 -10.51 10.78 44.96
C GLY A 223 -9.34 11.08 44.03
N ALA A 224 -8.53 10.06 43.69
CA ALA A 224 -7.40 10.16 42.79
C ALA A 224 -7.49 9.12 41.68
N ALA A 225 -7.13 9.50 40.45
CA ALA A 225 -6.86 8.54 39.40
C ALA A 225 -5.45 7.96 39.59
N GLN A 226 -5.34 6.64 39.67
CA GLN A 226 -4.07 5.93 39.86
C GLN A 226 -3.86 4.92 38.75
N ALA A 227 -2.69 4.91 38.14
CA ALA A 227 -2.31 3.93 37.12
C ALA A 227 -0.86 3.47 37.34
N THR A 228 -0.58 2.21 37.03
CA THR A 228 0.81 1.75 36.87
C THR A 228 1.24 2.05 35.45
N VAL A 229 2.28 2.85 35.30
CA VAL A 229 2.90 3.18 34.02
C VAL A 229 4.24 2.46 33.92
N ASN A 230 4.50 1.83 32.79
CA ASN A 230 5.70 1.04 32.54
C ASN A 230 6.72 1.84 31.73
N ALA A 231 8.01 1.68 32.04
CA ALA A 231 9.07 2.30 31.26
C ALA A 231 8.99 1.90 29.77
N GLY A 232 9.19 2.87 28.88
CA GLY A 232 9.03 2.74 27.44
C GLY A 232 7.60 2.97 26.93
N GLY A 233 6.60 3.01 27.82
CA GLY A 233 5.20 3.19 27.41
C GLY A 233 4.86 4.65 27.10
N LEU A 234 4.00 4.83 26.09
CA LEU A 234 3.31 6.07 25.78
C LEU A 234 1.99 6.12 26.55
N TYR A 235 1.64 7.28 27.09
CA TYR A 235 0.46 7.47 27.93
C TYR A 235 -0.15 8.85 27.72
N ALA A 236 -1.44 8.97 28.04
CA ALA A 236 -2.15 10.25 28.10
C ALA A 236 -2.92 10.41 29.40
N ILE A 237 -2.83 11.58 30.01
CA ILE A 237 -3.76 12.00 31.07
C ILE A 237 -4.90 12.76 30.39
N ILE A 238 -6.11 12.25 30.49
CA ILE A 238 -7.32 12.87 29.95
C ILE A 238 -8.06 13.57 31.09
N PHE A 239 -8.32 14.86 30.90
CA PHE A 239 -9.19 15.67 31.72
C PHE A 239 -10.49 15.92 30.98
N GLU A 240 -11.62 15.53 31.58
CA GLU A 240 -12.93 15.79 30.99
C GLU A 240 -13.22 17.28 30.84
N ALA A 241 -14.02 17.60 29.82
CA ALA A 241 -14.51 18.96 29.59
C ALA A 241 -15.19 19.52 30.84
N HIS A 242 -14.92 20.79 31.15
CA HIS A 242 -15.42 21.42 32.37
C HIS A 242 -15.66 22.92 32.19
N SER A 243 -16.61 23.45 32.96
CA SER A 243 -17.09 24.83 32.83
C SER A 243 -16.32 25.87 33.64
N SER A 244 -15.25 25.48 34.34
CA SER A 244 -14.49 26.37 35.22
C SER A 244 -13.06 25.85 35.39
N ASP A 245 -12.06 26.70 35.31
CA ASP A 245 -10.65 26.29 35.44
C ASP A 245 -10.41 25.43 36.69
N ARG A 246 -9.64 24.35 36.52
CA ARG A 246 -9.34 23.37 37.57
C ARG A 246 -7.85 23.12 37.64
N MET A 247 -7.37 22.97 38.87
CA MET A 247 -5.98 22.59 39.11
C MET A 247 -5.91 21.12 39.48
N TYR A 248 -4.99 20.39 38.86
CA TYR A 248 -4.73 18.98 39.16
C TYR A 248 -3.26 18.81 39.55
N SER A 249 -3.00 18.00 40.55
CA SER A 249 -1.65 17.59 40.93
C SER A 249 -1.35 16.24 40.31
N VAL A 250 -0.29 16.15 39.52
CA VAL A 250 0.25 14.90 39.01
C VAL A 250 1.43 14.48 39.89
N GLY A 251 1.41 13.23 40.36
CA GLY A 251 2.44 12.61 41.20
C GLY A 251 2.94 11.30 40.59
N SER A 252 4.15 10.89 40.97
CA SER A 252 4.75 9.62 40.57
C SER A 252 5.57 9.02 41.70
N THR A 253 5.49 7.69 41.89
CA THR A 253 6.38 6.97 42.81
C THR A 253 7.79 6.79 42.23
N ALA A 254 7.98 6.98 40.93
CA ALA A 254 9.28 6.83 40.25
C ALA A 254 10.11 8.13 40.23
N GLY A 255 9.60 9.23 40.78
CA GLY A 255 10.26 10.54 40.81
C GLY A 255 9.69 11.54 39.79
N THR A 256 10.19 12.77 39.83
CA THR A 256 9.68 13.88 38.98
C THR A 256 10.09 13.77 37.53
N ASP A 257 11.21 13.09 37.27
CA ASP A 257 11.82 12.97 35.93
C ASP A 257 11.46 11.63 35.27
N ALA A 258 10.52 10.89 35.87
CA ALA A 258 10.08 9.59 35.37
C ALA A 258 9.33 9.69 34.03
N PHE A 259 8.89 10.88 33.61
CA PHE A 259 8.05 11.11 32.44
C PHE A 259 8.60 12.26 31.59
N SER A 260 8.56 12.13 30.27
CA SER A 260 8.93 13.19 29.32
C SER A 260 7.79 13.50 28.35
N LEU A 261 7.75 14.72 27.84
CA LEU A 261 6.76 15.19 26.86
C LEU A 261 7.28 15.02 25.43
N THR A 262 7.87 13.87 25.15
CA THR A 262 8.56 13.56 23.88
C THR A 262 7.72 12.65 22.99
N ALA A 263 6.40 12.61 23.18
CA ALA A 263 5.50 11.87 22.30
C ALA A 263 5.57 12.46 20.89
N THR A 264 5.81 11.63 19.88
CA THR A 264 5.93 12.04 18.47
C THR A 264 4.62 11.94 17.70
N ASN A 265 3.68 11.15 18.22
CA ASN A 265 2.37 10.88 17.63
C ASN A 265 1.22 11.21 18.58
N ASN A 266 0.09 11.66 18.04
CA ASN A 266 -1.13 11.92 18.78
C ASN A 266 -1.98 10.66 18.76
N PHE A 267 -1.67 9.67 19.61
CA PHE A 267 -2.41 8.41 19.61
C PHE A 267 -3.90 8.53 20.02
N LEU A 268 -4.34 9.69 20.52
CA LEU A 268 -5.75 9.96 20.84
C LEU A 268 -6.56 10.35 19.60
N GLN A 269 -5.92 11.12 18.71
CA GLN A 269 -6.47 11.55 17.42
C GLN A 269 -5.30 11.76 16.44
N PRO A 270 -4.79 10.70 15.79
CA PRO A 270 -3.53 10.76 15.04
C PRO A 270 -3.45 11.84 13.97
N THR A 271 -4.59 12.23 13.40
CA THR A 271 -4.67 13.24 12.35
C THR A 271 -4.78 14.68 12.85
N ASP A 272 -4.93 14.90 14.16
CA ASP A 272 -4.81 16.20 14.82
C ASP A 272 -3.35 16.40 15.24
N THR A 273 -2.56 16.96 14.33
CA THR A 273 -1.09 17.05 14.46
C THR A 273 -0.67 18.29 15.24
N ASN A 274 -1.56 19.27 15.40
CA ASN A 274 -1.33 20.47 16.19
C ASN A 274 -1.93 20.38 17.62
N GLY A 275 -2.72 19.34 17.91
CA GLY A 275 -3.35 19.09 19.21
C GLY A 275 -4.48 20.04 19.55
N ASP A 276 -5.16 20.64 18.56
CA ASP A 276 -6.24 21.59 18.77
C ASP A 276 -7.63 20.94 18.92
N SER A 277 -7.68 19.61 18.96
CA SER A 277 -8.86 18.73 19.01
C SER A 277 -9.64 18.60 17.70
N GLN A 278 -9.12 19.11 16.58
CA GLN A 278 -9.78 19.02 15.29
C GLN A 278 -8.82 18.56 14.20
N THR A 279 -9.30 17.70 13.31
CA THR A 279 -8.60 17.38 12.07
C THR A 279 -9.02 18.37 11.00
N THR A 280 -8.11 19.24 10.58
CA THR A 280 -8.32 20.30 9.58
C THR A 280 -7.21 20.30 8.53
N ALA A 281 -7.34 21.16 7.51
CA ALA A 281 -6.27 21.36 6.53
C ALA A 281 -4.97 21.91 7.15
N LEU A 282 -5.05 22.53 8.34
CA LEU A 282 -3.86 22.99 9.06
C LEU A 282 -2.99 21.82 9.52
N ASP A 283 -3.60 20.71 9.93
CA ASP A 283 -2.88 19.52 10.39
C ASP A 283 -2.05 18.88 9.28
N ALA A 284 -2.60 18.82 8.06
CA ALA A 284 -1.85 18.36 6.90
C ALA A 284 -0.69 19.32 6.56
N LEU A 285 -0.92 20.63 6.69
CA LEU A 285 0.10 21.64 6.43
C LEU A 285 1.25 21.58 7.44
N VAL A 286 0.96 21.25 8.70
CA VAL A 286 1.98 21.05 9.74
C VAL A 286 2.92 19.89 9.37
N VAL A 287 2.39 18.76 8.89
CA VAL A 287 3.22 17.63 8.42
C VAL A 287 4.05 18.03 7.19
N VAL A 288 3.45 18.67 6.19
CA VAL A 288 4.14 19.10 4.97
C VAL A 288 5.27 20.09 5.28
N ASN A 289 5.02 21.07 6.15
CA ASN A 289 6.06 22.01 6.57
C ASN A 289 7.20 21.27 7.27
N ARG A 290 6.88 20.30 8.13
CA ARG A 290 7.89 19.51 8.82
C ARG A 290 8.76 18.68 7.88
N LEU A 291 8.18 18.09 6.84
CA LEU A 291 8.94 17.39 5.78
C LEU A 291 9.90 18.32 5.04
N ASN A 292 9.44 19.54 4.73
CA ASN A 292 10.27 20.54 4.06
C ASN A 292 11.43 21.00 4.95
N GLU A 293 11.21 21.19 6.25
CA GLU A 293 12.28 21.50 7.23
C GLU A 293 13.33 20.41 7.33
N MET A 294 12.93 19.13 7.23
CA MET A 294 13.87 18.01 7.27
C MET A 294 14.71 17.91 5.99
N SER A 295 14.15 18.35 4.86
CA SER A 295 14.78 18.29 3.54
C SER A 295 15.75 19.45 3.30
N ASP A 296 15.38 20.65 3.78
CA ASP A 296 16.19 21.85 3.70
C ASP A 296 16.50 22.36 5.11
N ALA A 297 17.74 22.16 5.58
CA ALA A 297 18.24 22.59 6.90
C ALA A 297 18.31 24.13 7.09
N ALA A 298 17.43 24.90 6.44
CA ALA A 298 17.38 26.35 6.42
C ALA A 298 16.03 26.94 6.89
N GLY A 299 15.07 26.09 7.31
CA GLY A 299 13.80 26.54 7.90
C GLY A 299 13.96 27.01 9.35
N GLU A 300 13.19 28.04 9.74
CA GLU A 300 13.00 28.40 11.15
C GLU A 300 12.21 27.27 11.85
N PRO A 301 12.67 26.76 13.02
CA PRO A 301 11.96 25.69 13.69
C PRO A 301 10.57 26.16 14.13
N VAL A 302 9.51 25.47 13.70
CA VAL A 302 8.18 25.64 14.30
C VAL A 302 8.29 25.26 15.78
N SER A 303 7.95 26.20 16.65
CA SER A 303 8.23 26.14 18.09
C SER A 303 7.28 25.25 18.89
N ASP A 304 6.28 24.64 18.25
CA ASP A 304 5.30 23.81 18.94
C ASP A 304 5.56 22.33 18.71
N PRO A 305 5.37 21.48 19.73
CA PRO A 305 5.41 20.03 19.58
C PRO A 305 4.27 19.63 18.65
N SER A 306 4.63 19.32 17.41
CA SER A 306 3.71 18.82 16.39
C SER A 306 3.77 17.30 16.39
N TRP A 307 2.64 16.63 16.61
CA TRP A 307 2.51 15.17 16.54
C TRP A 307 2.39 14.72 15.08
N VAL A 308 3.47 14.90 14.33
CA VAL A 308 3.51 14.77 12.85
C VAL A 308 3.69 13.34 12.34
N ASP A 309 4.07 12.43 13.22
CA ASP A 309 4.15 11.00 12.94
C ASP A 309 2.75 10.42 13.16
N VAL A 310 1.94 10.40 12.10
CA VAL A 310 0.50 10.14 12.13
C VAL A 310 0.24 8.63 12.17
N ASN A 311 1.03 7.84 11.47
CA ASN A 311 0.92 6.37 11.50
C ASN A 311 1.73 5.72 12.64
N ALA A 312 2.48 6.50 13.42
CA ALA A 312 3.31 6.04 14.53
C ALA A 312 4.40 5.05 14.13
N ASP A 313 4.91 5.14 12.89
CA ASP A 313 6.00 4.28 12.39
C ASP A 313 7.40 4.76 12.83
N GLY A 314 7.46 5.92 13.49
CA GLY A 314 8.69 6.53 13.99
C GLY A 314 9.45 7.35 12.94
N ALA A 315 8.92 7.45 11.72
CA ALA A 315 9.37 8.35 10.68
C ALA A 315 8.33 9.45 10.43
N VAL A 316 8.74 10.50 9.74
CA VAL A 316 7.81 11.53 9.23
C VAL A 316 8.02 11.53 7.73
N THR A 317 6.99 11.12 6.99
CA THR A 317 7.03 10.91 5.54
C THR A 317 5.82 11.58 4.86
N ALA A 318 5.78 11.53 3.53
CA ALA A 318 4.61 11.98 2.78
C ALA A 318 3.34 11.16 3.10
N LEU A 319 3.49 9.93 3.63
CA LEU A 319 2.38 9.09 4.04
C LEU A 319 1.60 9.72 5.21
N ASP A 320 2.28 10.30 6.18
CA ASP A 320 1.65 10.98 7.32
C ASP A 320 0.72 12.12 6.87
N ALA A 321 1.20 12.93 5.92
CA ALA A 321 0.39 14.01 5.34
C ALA A 321 -0.80 13.45 4.55
N LEU A 322 -0.59 12.35 3.82
CA LEU A 322 -1.63 11.71 3.03
C LEU A 322 -2.73 11.12 3.91
N ILE A 323 -2.40 10.55 5.08
CA ILE A 323 -3.40 10.03 6.03
C ILE A 323 -4.32 11.16 6.51
N VAL A 324 -3.76 12.32 6.86
CA VAL A 324 -4.56 13.50 7.26
C VAL A 324 -5.46 13.96 6.11
N ILE A 325 -4.92 14.09 4.89
CA ILE A 325 -5.68 14.51 3.70
C ILE A 325 -6.81 13.53 3.38
N ASN A 326 -6.53 12.23 3.44
CA ASN A 326 -7.52 11.19 3.24
C ASN A 326 -8.62 11.27 4.30
N GLN A 327 -8.28 11.53 5.57
CA GLN A 327 -9.27 11.73 6.62
C GLN A 327 -10.15 12.98 6.37
N LEU A 328 -9.58 14.08 5.89
CA LEU A 328 -10.34 15.26 5.50
C LEU A 328 -11.29 14.97 4.34
N ASN A 329 -10.84 14.22 3.33
CA ASN A 329 -11.68 13.83 2.20
C ASN A 329 -12.78 12.85 2.61
N ARG A 330 -12.50 11.93 3.55
CA ARG A 330 -13.49 10.98 4.10
C ARG A 330 -14.54 11.68 4.97
N SER A 331 -14.15 12.69 5.74
CA SER A 331 -15.09 13.50 6.54
C SER A 331 -15.93 14.47 5.69
N GLN A 332 -15.50 14.76 4.46
CA GLN A 332 -16.27 15.45 3.41
C GLN A 332 -17.13 14.47 2.58
N ASP A 333 -18.03 13.69 3.21
CA ASP A 333 -18.98 12.86 2.44
C ASP A 333 -20.00 13.75 1.66
N PRO A 334 -20.35 13.40 0.39
CA PRO A 334 -20.88 14.29 -0.65
C PRO A 334 -22.40 14.49 -0.58
N GLY A 335 -22.96 14.45 0.64
CA GLY A 335 -24.38 14.66 0.93
C GLY A 335 -24.69 16.00 1.60
N SER A 336 -23.68 16.78 1.95
CA SER A 336 -23.87 18.14 2.48
C SER A 336 -23.94 19.13 1.31
N ASP A 337 -25.12 19.74 1.14
CA ASP A 337 -25.39 20.85 0.21
C ASP A 337 -24.70 22.14 0.69
N SER A 338 -23.40 22.05 0.96
CA SER A 338 -22.51 23.19 1.12
C SER A 338 -21.55 23.14 -0.04
N THR A 339 -21.88 23.90 -1.10
CA THR A 339 -20.91 24.40 -2.07
C THR A 339 -19.62 24.76 -1.33
N PRO A 340 -18.47 24.14 -1.66
CA PRO A 340 -17.20 24.57 -1.11
C PRO A 340 -17.09 26.07 -1.35
N ALA A 341 -16.76 26.84 -0.32
CA ALA A 341 -16.21 28.17 -0.50
C ALA A 341 -14.78 28.04 -1.06
N GLY A 342 -14.63 27.32 -2.17
CA GLY A 342 -13.54 27.55 -3.08
C GLY A 342 -13.82 28.91 -3.70
N GLU A 343 -12.86 29.81 -3.61
CA GLU A 343 -12.86 30.99 -4.48
C GLU A 343 -13.17 30.51 -5.89
N SER A 344 -14.24 31.04 -6.47
CA SER A 344 -14.54 30.79 -7.87
C SER A 344 -13.30 31.21 -8.64
N LEU A 345 -12.60 30.25 -9.24
CA LEU A 345 -11.67 30.53 -10.30
C LEU A 345 -12.50 31.17 -11.41
N GLU A 346 -12.57 32.50 -11.41
CA GLU A 346 -13.06 33.24 -12.55
C GLU A 346 -12.20 32.78 -13.72
N ALA A 347 -12.83 32.00 -14.60
CA ALA A 347 -12.23 31.57 -15.84
C ALA A 347 -11.62 32.79 -16.51
N TRP A 348 -10.30 32.80 -16.66
CA TRP A 348 -9.64 33.81 -17.46
C TRP A 348 -10.23 33.73 -18.87
N ASP A 349 -11.06 34.72 -19.20
CA ASP A 349 -11.58 34.94 -20.54
C ASP A 349 -10.40 35.29 -21.45
N LEU A 350 -9.79 34.28 -22.07
CA LEU A 350 -8.74 34.42 -23.08
C LEU A 350 -9.34 34.86 -24.43
N ALA A 351 -10.17 35.90 -24.43
CA ALA A 351 -10.72 36.52 -25.62
C ALA A 351 -10.71 38.05 -25.54
N ALA A 352 -9.54 38.65 -25.30
CA ALA A 352 -9.30 40.05 -25.63
C ALA A 352 -7.98 40.20 -26.42
N PRO A 353 -7.98 40.87 -27.59
CA PRO A 353 -6.77 41.06 -28.38
C PRO A 353 -5.80 42.02 -27.67
N VAL A 354 -4.59 41.54 -27.41
CA VAL A 354 -3.49 42.31 -26.80
C VAL A 354 -3.15 43.51 -27.71
N GLN A 355 -3.29 44.72 -27.17
CA GLN A 355 -2.77 45.93 -27.79
C GLN A 355 -1.24 45.96 -27.61
N VAL A 356 -0.50 45.96 -28.73
CA VAL A 356 0.97 46.04 -28.73
C VAL A 356 1.40 47.43 -28.26
N PHE A 357 1.97 47.51 -27.06
CA PHE A 357 2.68 48.70 -26.58
C PHE A 357 4.16 48.61 -27.00
N SER A 358 4.63 49.58 -27.77
CA SER A 358 6.04 49.71 -28.14
C SER A 358 6.87 50.26 -26.97
N LEU A 359 7.95 49.59 -26.60
CA LEU A 359 8.92 50.09 -25.61
C LEU A 359 9.86 51.13 -26.24
N PRO A 360 10.22 52.21 -25.52
CA PRO A 360 11.18 53.19 -26.00
C PRO A 360 12.63 52.69 -25.88
N SER A 361 13.44 53.15 -26.82
CA SER A 361 14.84 52.79 -27.10
C SER A 361 15.85 53.16 -26.00
N ALA A 362 16.91 52.35 -25.96
CA ALA A 362 18.05 52.37 -25.06
C ALA A 362 18.79 53.72 -24.93
N ASN A 363 19.43 53.93 -23.78
CA ASN A 363 20.61 54.78 -23.68
C ASN A 363 21.76 54.05 -22.97
N GLU A 364 22.94 54.26 -23.55
CA GLU A 364 24.23 53.61 -23.36
C GLU A 364 24.86 53.88 -21.99
N ASP A 365 25.51 52.88 -21.39
CA ASP A 365 26.92 53.05 -20.96
C ASP A 365 27.66 51.70 -20.92
N ARG A 366 28.94 51.76 -21.30
CA ARG A 366 29.86 50.70 -21.75
C ARG A 366 30.46 49.92 -20.55
N THR A 367 30.99 48.69 -20.65
CA THR A 367 32.12 48.24 -21.50
C THR A 367 32.23 46.69 -21.57
N GLU A 368 32.75 46.23 -22.71
CA GLU A 368 33.15 44.88 -23.19
C GLU A 368 34.01 44.06 -22.18
N SER A 369 34.07 42.71 -22.20
CA SER A 369 34.36 41.84 -23.36
C SER A 369 33.88 40.36 -23.26
N GLU A 370 33.42 39.84 -24.41
CA GLU A 370 33.56 38.46 -24.99
C GLU A 370 32.81 37.28 -24.31
N GLU A 371 31.57 36.92 -24.70
CA GLU A 371 31.06 36.14 -25.87
C GLU A 371 31.52 34.66 -25.90
N LEU A 372 30.62 33.66 -25.87
CA LEU A 372 29.96 32.96 -26.99
C LEU A 372 28.68 32.28 -26.43
N GLY A 373 27.50 32.16 -27.06
CA GLY A 373 27.08 32.23 -28.46
C GLY A 373 25.95 31.20 -28.61
N ILE A 374 24.76 31.68 -29.00
CA ILE A 374 23.42 31.05 -28.95
C ILE A 374 23.18 30.13 -30.17
N ASP A 375 22.28 29.14 -30.09
CA ASP A 375 21.34 28.93 -31.20
C ASP A 375 19.96 28.44 -30.72
N ALA A 376 18.93 29.06 -31.28
CA ALA A 376 17.52 28.88 -30.99
C ALA A 376 16.80 28.54 -32.30
N SER A 377 15.89 27.56 -32.29
CA SER A 377 14.76 27.58 -33.22
C SER A 377 13.58 26.75 -32.72
N VAL A 378 12.45 27.44 -32.60
CA VAL A 378 11.10 26.93 -32.36
C VAL A 378 10.42 26.71 -33.71
N SER A 379 9.57 25.69 -33.85
CA SER A 379 8.45 25.72 -34.81
C SER A 379 7.26 24.89 -34.31
N GLU A 380 6.13 25.57 -34.13
CA GLU A 380 4.79 25.07 -33.81
C GLU A 380 4.22 24.10 -34.87
N VAL A 381 3.25 23.23 -34.51
CA VAL A 381 1.98 23.01 -35.26
C VAL A 381 0.86 22.44 -34.35
N ALA A 382 -0.19 23.26 -34.19
CA ALA A 382 -1.65 23.03 -34.17
C ALA A 382 -2.34 21.95 -33.30
N SER A 383 -3.32 22.46 -32.56
CA SER A 383 -4.50 21.78 -31.99
C SER A 383 -5.44 21.16 -33.04
N SER A 384 -5.96 19.96 -32.76
CA SER A 384 -7.29 19.56 -33.21
C SER A 384 -8.04 18.85 -32.09
N ASN A 385 -9.22 19.38 -31.79
CA ASN A 385 -10.15 18.93 -30.77
C ASN A 385 -11.21 18.06 -31.47
N THR A 386 -11.29 16.77 -31.15
CA THR A 386 -12.42 15.91 -31.55
C THR A 386 -12.93 15.14 -30.34
N SER A 387 -14.12 15.52 -29.91
CA SER A 387 -15.01 14.76 -29.04
C SER A 387 -15.37 13.42 -29.69
N LEU A 388 -15.13 12.31 -28.99
CA LEU A 388 -15.83 11.03 -29.21
C LEU A 388 -16.23 10.44 -27.86
N ASN A 389 -17.48 10.01 -27.83
CA ASN A 389 -18.25 9.55 -26.70
C ASN A 389 -18.05 8.02 -26.54
N GLY A 390 -17.77 7.55 -25.33
CA GLY A 390 -18.04 6.17 -24.86
C GLY A 390 -17.09 5.02 -25.29
N GLY A 391 -16.53 4.34 -24.29
CA GLY A 391 -16.26 2.89 -24.32
C GLY A 391 -14.79 2.44 -24.41
N LEU A 392 -14.34 1.81 -23.32
CA LEU A 392 -13.37 0.70 -23.23
C LEU A 392 -11.93 0.94 -23.75
N LEU A 393 -10.95 0.91 -22.84
CA LEU A 393 -9.94 -0.15 -22.71
C LEU A 393 -8.78 0.30 -21.80
N HIS A 394 -8.58 -0.49 -20.75
CA HIS A 394 -7.39 -0.53 -19.91
C HIS A 394 -6.31 -1.26 -20.70
N GLN A 395 -5.13 -0.66 -20.91
CA GLN A 395 -3.93 -1.42 -21.27
C GLN A 395 -2.66 -0.66 -20.87
N ASP A 396 -1.94 -1.26 -19.92
CA ASP A 396 -0.49 -1.35 -19.76
C ASP A 396 0.37 -0.23 -20.32
N LEU A 397 1.05 0.53 -19.44
CA LEU A 397 2.43 0.98 -19.66
C LEU A 397 3.01 1.55 -18.35
N VAL A 398 3.66 0.74 -17.53
CA VAL A 398 4.87 1.19 -16.81
C VAL A 398 5.81 0.01 -16.61
N ASP A 399 6.69 -0.25 -17.57
CA ASP A 399 8.01 -0.79 -17.23
C ASP A 399 9.04 -0.44 -18.31
N GLN A 400 10.28 -0.25 -17.86
CA GLN A 400 11.52 0.03 -18.61
C GLN A 400 11.89 1.50 -18.87
N ALA A 401 12.61 2.07 -17.90
CA ALA A 401 13.61 3.11 -18.16
C ALA A 401 14.85 2.87 -17.29
N PHE A 402 15.63 1.84 -17.61
CA PHE A 402 17.04 1.74 -17.22
C PHE A 402 17.83 1.07 -18.35
N CYS A 403 19.00 1.64 -18.63
CA CYS A 403 19.99 1.29 -19.67
C CYS A 403 19.79 1.95 -21.03
N ASP A 404 20.42 3.12 -21.23
CA ASP A 404 21.26 3.36 -22.41
C ASP A 404 22.05 4.67 -22.27
N ALA A 405 23.35 4.55 -21.96
CA ALA A 405 24.38 5.55 -22.27
C ALA A 405 25.78 4.97 -22.02
N PHE A 406 26.34 4.22 -22.97
CA PHE A 406 27.75 4.32 -23.38
C PHE A 406 28.04 3.36 -24.55
N ILE A 407 27.93 3.86 -25.78
CA ILE A 407 28.70 3.35 -26.92
C ILE A 407 29.36 4.55 -27.55
N ASP A 408 30.68 4.65 -27.39
CA ASP A 408 31.55 5.32 -28.34
C ASP A 408 32.50 4.24 -28.88
N GLY A 409 32.50 4.10 -30.20
CA GLY A 409 33.21 3.05 -30.91
C GLY A 409 34.50 3.59 -31.54
N VAL A 410 35.55 2.77 -31.51
CA VAL A 410 36.65 2.84 -32.48
C VAL A 410 37.13 1.42 -32.76
N ASP A 411 36.96 0.97 -34.00
CA ASP A 411 37.65 -0.17 -34.62
C ASP A 411 39.16 0.13 -34.76
N ASP A 412 40.04 -0.83 -34.45
CA ASP A 412 41.25 -1.09 -35.25
C ASP A 412 41.81 -2.51 -34.99
N ASP A 413 42.43 -3.04 -36.04
CA ASP A 413 42.71 -4.43 -36.38
C ASP A 413 43.76 -5.21 -35.54
N SER A 414 43.62 -6.55 -35.59
CA SER A 414 44.69 -7.58 -35.67
C SER A 414 45.68 -7.79 -34.50
N ASP A 415 45.71 -9.00 -33.94
CA ASP A 415 46.61 -10.08 -34.37
C ASP A 415 46.71 -11.16 -33.28
N ASP A 416 46.67 -12.42 -33.73
CA ASP A 416 46.86 -13.62 -32.94
C ASP A 416 48.30 -13.71 -32.41
N SER A 417 48.49 -14.12 -31.15
CA SER A 417 49.53 -15.12 -30.84
C SER A 417 49.45 -15.64 -29.41
N HIS A 418 49.22 -16.95 -29.34
CA HIS A 418 49.63 -17.82 -28.23
C HIS A 418 51.10 -17.60 -27.85
N THR A 419 51.42 -17.59 -26.56
CA THR A 419 52.46 -18.50 -26.00
C THR A 419 52.47 -18.54 -24.46
N ASP A 420 52.53 -19.78 -23.98
CA ASP A 420 53.05 -20.30 -22.71
C ASP A 420 53.94 -19.38 -21.85
N LEU A 421 53.73 -19.39 -20.53
CA LEU A 421 54.71 -20.04 -19.63
C LEU A 421 54.15 -20.29 -18.23
N GLN A 422 54.28 -21.55 -17.82
CA GLN A 422 54.08 -22.07 -16.47
C GLN A 422 55.25 -21.76 -15.52
N LEU A 423 54.93 -21.84 -14.23
CA LEU A 423 55.73 -22.41 -13.13
C LEU A 423 56.83 -21.57 -12.42
N LEU A 424 56.53 -21.34 -11.13
CA LEU A 424 57.37 -21.54 -9.92
C LEU A 424 58.74 -20.84 -9.79
N THR A 425 58.79 -19.90 -8.82
CA THR A 425 59.81 -19.74 -7.77
C THR A 425 59.16 -18.85 -6.69
N ASP A 426 58.67 -19.36 -5.56
CA ASP A 426 59.42 -19.60 -4.30
C ASP A 426 60.61 -18.65 -4.13
N ASP A 427 60.46 -17.67 -3.25
CA ASP A 427 61.48 -17.20 -2.30
C ASP A 427 60.87 -16.06 -1.47
N GLY A 428 60.58 -16.36 -0.21
CA GLY A 428 60.16 -15.36 0.78
C GLY A 428 61.30 -14.42 1.17
N PHE A 429 61.00 -13.14 1.36
CA PHE A 429 61.78 -12.27 2.23
C PHE A 429 60.90 -11.30 3.01
N ASP A 430 61.06 -11.43 4.32
CA ASP A 430 60.66 -10.63 5.48
C ASP A 430 60.97 -9.12 5.33
N LEU A 431 59.98 -8.28 5.61
CA LEU A 431 60.18 -6.93 6.16
C LEU A 431 59.16 -6.67 7.27
N SER A 432 59.57 -7.10 8.44
CA SER A 432 59.13 -6.64 9.74
C SER A 432 59.28 -5.10 9.93
N TRP A 433 58.63 -4.57 10.98
CA TRP A 433 58.80 -3.26 11.66
C TRP A 433 58.31 -1.96 10.95
N LEU A 434 57.04 -1.59 11.14
CA LEU A 434 56.58 -0.46 11.99
C LEU A 434 55.06 -0.38 12.08
#